data_AF-A0A9P3N7P6-F1
#
_entry.id   AF-A0A9P3N7P6-F1
#
_cell.length_a   1.000
_cell.length_b   1.000
_cell.length_c   1.000
_cell.angle_alpha   90.00
_cell.angle_beta   90.00
_cell.angle_gamma   90.00
#
_symmetry.space_group_name_H-M   'P 1'
#
loop_
_entity.id
_entity.type
_entity.pdbx_description
1 polymer ?
#
loop_
_entity_poly.entity_id
_entity_poly.type
_entity_poly.pdbx_seq_one_letter_code
_entity_poly.pdbx_strand_id
1 'polypeptide(L)'
;MAGFEDFCASLGLSVGIGKFLVCYLISIPCCFLQRLLPAGAVRHVWATLSGLVLTYIAFGYESLGHCVVACVVAYGSMLVYRRQCGVITFFTTFAYLIGCHVFYMSGDSWRQGNIDFTGAMMILVLKVTSVAYDYQDGGKPQKADDAKAAAAAAASDAPKPIKALPSLLQFLGYTFCCGLHFAGPFYDFSAYNDWIDRKGIWAPGTRTPPALVPFLRAFIQGIFAAVIQLKLASILDIDILKTPKVYFDMPYWRRFLFIYHACEVTRWKYYFIWSISESAMIAAGGVQRMGAQDGQGGRRKGGRGEGERGG
;
A
#
# COMPACT_ATOMS: atom_id res chain seq x y z
N MET A 1 4.51 20.54 21.85
CA MET A 1 4.43 20.73 20.38
C MET A 1 5.61 21.53 19.87
N ALA A 2 6.05 22.61 20.55
CA ALA A 2 7.24 23.40 20.19
C ALA A 2 8.48 22.56 19.80
N GLY A 3 8.92 21.62 20.64
CA GLY A 3 10.11 20.81 20.31
C GLY A 3 10.00 19.90 19.08
N PHE A 4 8.79 19.51 18.66
CA PHE A 4 8.62 18.72 17.42
C PHE A 4 8.62 19.62 16.18
N GLU A 5 8.06 20.82 16.30
CA GLU A 5 8.10 21.84 15.25
C GLU A 5 9.54 22.30 15.03
N ASP A 6 10.30 22.53 16.10
CA ASP A 6 11.73 22.87 16.05
C ASP A 6 12.55 21.74 15.40
N PHE A 7 12.25 20.48 15.73
CA PHE A 7 12.87 19.32 15.09
C PHE A 7 12.58 19.26 13.58
N CYS A 8 11.31 19.43 13.18
CA CYS A 8 10.94 19.44 11.76
C CYS A 8 11.60 20.62 11.02
N ALA A 9 11.64 21.80 11.63
CA ALA A 9 12.28 22.98 11.08
C ALA A 9 13.79 22.76 10.88
N SER A 10 14.48 22.10 11.82
CA SER A 10 15.90 21.77 11.69
C SER A 10 16.22 20.86 10.51
N LEU A 11 15.24 20.06 10.06
CA LEU A 11 15.34 19.17 8.91
C LEU A 11 14.78 19.79 7.61
N GLY A 12 14.26 21.02 7.66
CA GLY A 12 13.58 21.65 6.53
C GLY A 12 12.28 20.94 6.12
N LEU A 13 11.63 20.23 7.05
CA LEU A 13 10.40 19.49 6.81
C LEU A 13 9.18 20.25 7.33
N SER A 14 8.06 20.16 6.62
CA SER A 14 6.78 20.58 7.16
C SER A 14 6.34 19.65 8.30
N VAL A 15 5.60 20.20 9.26
CA VAL A 15 5.10 19.44 10.43
C VAL A 15 4.27 18.23 10.00
N GLY A 16 3.49 18.36 8.92
CA GLY A 16 2.71 17.27 8.34
C GLY A 16 3.58 16.12 7.81
N ILE A 17 4.65 16.43 7.06
CA ILE A 17 5.62 15.44 6.61
C ILE A 17 6.30 14.78 7.82
N GLY A 18 6.73 15.57 8.80
CA GLY A 18 7.37 15.04 10.01
C GLY A 18 6.49 14.01 10.72
N LYS A 19 5.21 14.35 10.97
CA LYS A 19 4.24 13.44 11.60
C LYS A 19 4.05 12.17 10.78
N PHE A 20 3.89 12.32 9.46
CA PHE A 20 3.75 11.21 8.54
C PHE A 20 4.96 10.26 8.62
N LEU A 21 6.19 10.78 8.54
CA LEU A 21 7.41 9.99 8.59
C LEU A 21 7.58 9.27 9.93
N VAL A 22 7.31 9.94 11.04
CA VAL A 22 7.35 9.32 12.37
C VAL A 22 6.34 8.18 12.48
N CYS A 23 5.09 8.40 12.05
CA CYS A 23 4.08 7.34 12.04
C CYS A 23 4.50 6.15 11.17
N TYR A 24 5.15 6.44 10.04
CA TYR A 24 5.63 5.44 9.12
C TYR A 24 6.77 4.60 9.71
N LEU A 25 7.72 5.21 10.41
CA LEU A 25 8.76 4.49 11.15
C LEU A 25 8.18 3.69 12.33
N ILE A 26 7.18 4.24 13.05
CA ILE A 26 6.46 3.52 14.13
C ILE A 26 5.67 2.31 13.58
N SER A 27 5.27 2.32 12.30
CA SER A 27 4.63 1.15 11.71
C SER A 27 5.53 -0.09 11.75
N ILE A 28 6.87 0.05 11.69
CA ILE A 28 7.79 -1.09 11.75
C ILE A 28 7.64 -1.87 13.07
N PRO A 29 7.83 -1.27 14.27
CA PRO A 29 7.61 -1.98 15.52
C PRO A 29 6.15 -2.40 15.71
N CYS A 30 5.15 -1.62 15.26
CA CYS A 30 3.75 -2.04 15.33
C CYS A 30 3.49 -3.34 14.54
N CYS A 31 4.03 -3.44 13.33
CA CYS A 31 3.84 -4.62 12.50
C CYS A 31 4.73 -5.78 12.99
N PHE A 32 5.90 -5.52 13.59
CA PHE A 32 6.67 -6.54 14.32
C PHE A 32 5.89 -7.12 15.51
N LEU A 33 5.24 -6.29 16.33
CA LEU A 33 4.40 -6.75 17.44
C LEU A 33 3.23 -7.61 16.94
N GLN A 34 2.64 -7.28 15.80
CA GLN A 34 1.58 -8.07 15.17
C GLN A 34 2.01 -9.51 14.89
N ARG A 35 3.30 -9.74 14.59
CA ARG A 35 3.86 -11.07 14.38
C ARG A 35 3.75 -11.93 15.63
N LEU A 36 3.95 -11.34 16.81
CA LEU A 36 3.94 -12.04 18.10
C LEU A 36 2.53 -12.43 18.55
N LEU A 37 1.51 -11.74 18.04
CA LEU A 37 0.12 -12.01 18.38
C LEU A 37 -0.39 -13.36 17.82
N PRO A 38 -1.36 -14.00 18.50
CA PRO A 38 -2.01 -15.23 18.03
C PRO A 38 -2.77 -14.98 16.72
N ALA A 39 -2.93 -16.03 15.91
CA ALA A 39 -3.66 -15.97 14.64
C ALA A 39 -5.14 -15.59 14.82
N GLY A 40 -5.74 -15.01 13.78
CA GLY A 40 -7.17 -14.68 13.76
C GLY A 40 -7.52 -13.31 14.34
N ALA A 41 -8.59 -13.22 15.12
CA ALA A 41 -9.23 -11.97 15.52
C ALA A 41 -8.31 -10.96 16.20
N VAL A 42 -7.43 -11.41 17.11
CA VAL A 42 -6.52 -10.54 17.87
C VAL A 42 -5.60 -9.74 16.94
N ARG A 43 -5.10 -10.36 15.88
CA ARG A 43 -4.26 -9.70 14.87
C ARG A 43 -5.05 -8.70 14.02
N HIS A 44 -6.30 -8.99 13.68
CA HIS A 44 -7.15 -8.02 12.98
C HIS A 44 -7.47 -6.81 13.86
N VAL A 45 -7.76 -7.03 15.15
CA VAL A 45 -7.99 -5.96 16.12
C VAL A 45 -6.73 -5.09 16.24
N TRP A 46 -5.56 -5.70 16.41
CA TRP A 46 -4.30 -4.98 16.48
C TRP A 46 -4.00 -4.19 15.19
N ALA A 47 -4.17 -4.81 14.02
CA ALA A 47 -3.98 -4.15 12.73
C ALA A 47 -4.91 -2.94 12.61
N THR A 48 -6.18 -3.10 12.97
CA THR A 48 -7.17 -2.02 12.93
C THR A 48 -6.80 -0.89 13.88
N LEU A 49 -6.58 -1.19 15.17
CA LEU A 49 -6.30 -0.18 16.19
C LEU A 49 -5.00 0.57 15.91
N SER A 50 -3.93 -0.15 15.57
CA SER A 50 -2.64 0.49 15.24
C SER A 50 -2.76 1.39 14.02
N GLY A 51 -3.45 0.96 12.97
CA GLY A 51 -3.70 1.81 11.79
C GLY A 51 -4.53 3.05 12.11
N LEU A 52 -5.63 2.91 12.86
CA LEU A 52 -6.47 4.03 13.26
C LEU A 52 -5.69 5.06 14.09
N VAL A 53 -4.92 4.60 15.08
CA VAL A 53 -4.08 5.46 15.93
C VAL A 53 -3.02 6.18 15.12
N LEU A 54 -2.28 5.45 14.26
CA LEU A 54 -1.28 6.09 13.40
C LEU A 54 -1.91 7.11 12.45
N THR A 55 -3.12 6.84 11.96
CA THR A 55 -3.82 7.74 11.01
C THR A 55 -4.25 9.01 11.71
N TYR A 56 -4.77 8.88 12.92
CA TYR A 56 -5.10 10.00 13.79
C TYR A 56 -3.87 10.86 14.09
N ILE A 57 -2.72 10.26 14.42
CA ILE A 57 -1.48 11.00 14.70
C ILE A 57 -0.96 11.70 13.44
N ALA A 58 -1.00 11.02 12.29
CA ALA A 58 -0.49 11.54 11.02
C ALA A 58 -1.33 12.70 10.47
N PHE A 59 -2.67 12.57 10.48
CA PHE A 59 -3.56 13.46 9.74
C PHE A 59 -4.70 14.08 10.56
N GLY A 60 -4.87 13.70 11.83
CA GLY A 60 -5.93 14.20 12.70
C GLY A 60 -7.27 13.47 12.58
N TYR A 61 -8.26 13.94 13.34
CA TYR A 61 -9.56 13.25 13.49
C TYR A 61 -10.47 13.38 12.27
N GLU A 62 -10.52 14.56 11.63
CA GLU A 62 -11.36 14.81 10.44
C GLU A 62 -10.98 13.86 9.30
N SER A 63 -9.67 13.75 9.06
CA SER A 63 -9.06 12.82 8.12
C SER A 63 -9.46 11.36 8.37
N LEU A 64 -9.53 10.97 9.65
CA LEU A 64 -9.98 9.63 10.01
C LEU A 64 -11.47 9.43 9.70
N GLY A 65 -12.30 10.45 9.91
CA GLY A 65 -13.70 10.46 9.52
C GLY A 65 -13.90 10.13 8.03
N HIS A 66 -13.13 10.78 7.14
CA HIS A 66 -13.16 10.49 5.71
C HIS A 66 -12.79 9.05 5.37
N CYS A 67 -11.75 8.50 6.01
CA CYS A 67 -11.38 7.09 5.84
C CYS A 67 -12.50 6.13 6.29
N VAL A 68 -13.16 6.44 7.41
CA VAL A 68 -14.28 5.64 7.92
C VAL A 68 -15.47 5.71 6.95
N VAL A 69 -15.79 6.87 6.38
CA VAL A 69 -16.85 7.02 5.37
C VAL A 69 -16.60 6.11 4.17
N ALA A 70 -15.38 6.10 3.63
CA ALA A 70 -15.03 5.21 2.51
C ALA A 70 -15.20 3.72 2.88
N CYS A 71 -14.80 3.32 4.08
CA CYS A 71 -15.00 1.96 4.59
C CYS A 71 -16.49 1.59 4.74
N VAL A 72 -17.32 2.49 5.27
CA VAL A 72 -18.76 2.27 5.47
C VAL A 72 -19.47 2.12 4.14
N VAL A 73 -19.18 2.99 3.17
CA VAL A 73 -19.77 2.93 1.82
C VAL A 73 -19.41 1.61 1.14
N ALA A 74 -18.13 1.21 1.19
CA ALA A 74 -17.67 -0.04 0.60
C ALA A 74 -18.27 -1.28 1.26
N TYR A 75 -18.27 -1.35 2.59
CA TYR A 75 -18.82 -2.51 3.31
C TYR A 75 -20.35 -2.57 3.16
N GLY A 76 -21.02 -1.42 3.20
CA GLY A 76 -22.45 -1.30 2.96
C GLY A 76 -22.86 -1.78 1.57
N SER A 77 -22.09 -1.46 0.53
CA SER A 77 -22.37 -1.94 -0.83
C SER A 77 -22.29 -3.48 -0.91
N MET A 78 -21.32 -4.09 -0.24
CA MET A 78 -21.14 -5.54 -0.19
C MET A 78 -22.28 -6.24 0.58
N LEU A 79 -22.81 -5.59 1.62
CA LEU A 79 -23.97 -6.08 2.37
C LEU A 79 -25.27 -6.01 1.55
N VAL A 80 -25.50 -4.90 0.86
CA VAL A 80 -26.79 -4.62 0.20
C VAL A 80 -26.90 -5.31 -1.15
N TYR A 81 -25.85 -5.26 -1.99
CA TYR A 81 -25.97 -5.73 -3.37
C TYR A 81 -24.68 -6.34 -3.93
N ARG A 82 -24.48 -7.62 -3.62
CA ARG A 82 -23.30 -8.39 -4.06
C ARG A 82 -23.03 -8.33 -5.58
N ARG A 83 -24.05 -8.34 -6.42
CA ARG A 83 -23.87 -8.47 -7.89
C ARG A 83 -23.16 -7.28 -8.53
N GLN A 84 -23.24 -6.10 -7.93
CA GLN A 84 -22.60 -4.86 -8.43
C GLN A 84 -21.89 -4.08 -7.33
N CYS A 85 -21.57 -4.70 -6.18
CA CYS A 85 -20.95 -3.99 -5.06
C CYS A 85 -19.58 -3.39 -5.41
N GLY A 86 -18.79 -4.03 -6.29
CA GLY A 86 -17.52 -3.50 -6.79
C GLY A 86 -17.72 -2.21 -7.58
N VAL A 87 -18.70 -2.20 -8.50
CA VAL A 87 -19.04 -1.02 -9.30
C VAL A 87 -19.56 0.11 -8.43
N ILE A 88 -20.48 -0.19 -7.52
CA ILE A 88 -21.04 0.79 -6.58
C ILE A 88 -19.92 1.38 -5.72
N THR A 89 -19.08 0.53 -5.13
CA THR A 89 -17.95 0.97 -4.30
C THR A 89 -16.99 1.86 -5.09
N PHE A 90 -16.60 1.45 -6.29
CA PHE A 90 -15.69 2.22 -7.14
C PHE A 90 -16.24 3.63 -7.38
N PHE A 91 -17.43 3.75 -7.97
CA PHE A 91 -17.95 5.08 -8.32
C PHE A 91 -18.22 5.95 -7.09
N THR A 92 -18.75 5.39 -6.01
CA THR A 92 -19.07 6.16 -4.80
C THR A 92 -17.80 6.61 -4.05
N THR A 93 -16.87 5.70 -3.79
CA THR A 93 -15.64 6.02 -3.04
C THR A 93 -14.66 6.85 -3.88
N PHE A 94 -14.60 6.62 -5.20
CA PHE A 94 -13.77 7.42 -6.10
C PHE A 94 -14.33 8.83 -6.30
N ALA A 95 -15.66 8.98 -6.47
CA ALA A 95 -16.29 10.31 -6.51
C ALA A 95 -16.09 11.06 -5.20
N TYR A 96 -16.19 10.37 -4.06
CA TYR A 96 -15.90 10.95 -2.76
C TYR A 96 -14.44 11.41 -2.63
N LEU A 97 -13.49 10.60 -3.11
CA LEU A 97 -12.07 10.96 -3.19
C LEU A 97 -11.81 12.21 -4.03
N ILE A 98 -12.44 12.31 -5.20
CA ILE A 98 -12.37 13.52 -6.03
C ILE A 98 -12.94 14.72 -5.27
N GLY A 99 -14.10 14.55 -4.61
CA GLY A 99 -14.72 15.59 -3.79
C GLY A 99 -13.78 16.09 -2.68
N CYS A 100 -13.11 15.18 -1.96
CA CYS A 100 -12.13 15.55 -0.95
C CYS A 100 -10.92 16.28 -1.55
N HIS A 101 -10.38 15.82 -2.68
CA HIS A 101 -9.26 16.52 -3.34
C HIS A 101 -9.61 17.96 -3.73
N VAL A 102 -10.84 18.18 -4.22
CA VAL A 102 -11.32 19.51 -4.60
C VAL A 102 -11.61 20.37 -3.37
N PHE A 103 -12.38 19.86 -2.41
CA PHE A 103 -12.82 20.61 -1.24
C PHE A 103 -11.65 21.04 -0.34
N TYR A 104 -10.67 20.16 -0.14
CA TYR A 104 -9.49 20.44 0.68
C TYR A 104 -8.33 21.08 -0.09
N MET A 105 -8.54 21.43 -1.37
CA MET A 105 -7.51 22.03 -2.24
C MET A 105 -6.20 21.25 -2.16
N SER A 106 -6.32 19.92 -2.24
CA SER A 106 -5.22 18.98 -2.03
C SER A 106 -4.02 19.34 -2.91
N GLY A 107 -4.26 19.66 -4.18
CA GLY A 107 -3.21 20.07 -5.12
C GLY A 107 -2.35 21.24 -4.61
N ASP A 108 -2.95 22.22 -3.93
CA ASP A 108 -2.22 23.36 -3.39
C ASP A 108 -1.41 23.00 -2.14
N SER A 109 -1.96 22.14 -1.27
CA SER A 109 -1.24 21.59 -0.12
C SER A 109 0.02 20.83 -0.58
N TRP A 110 -0.11 19.95 -1.58
CA TRP A 110 1.00 19.21 -2.15
C TRP A 110 2.01 20.13 -2.88
N ARG A 111 1.53 21.18 -3.56
CA ARG A 111 2.39 22.19 -4.22
C ARG A 111 3.25 22.96 -3.22
N GLN A 112 2.75 23.18 -2.00
CA GLN A 112 3.46 23.82 -0.89
C GLN A 112 4.40 22.85 -0.14
N GLY A 113 4.49 21.59 -0.57
CA GLY A 113 5.32 20.59 0.10
C GLY A 113 4.70 20.05 1.39
N ASN A 114 3.38 20.14 1.55
CA ASN A 114 2.65 19.44 2.60
C ASN A 114 2.12 18.09 2.07
N ILE A 115 1.84 17.17 2.99
CA ILE A 115 1.12 15.93 2.70
C ILE A 115 -0.23 16.03 3.41
N ASP A 116 -1.30 15.73 2.68
CA ASP A 116 -2.65 15.65 3.22
C ASP A 116 -3.16 14.20 3.30
N PHE A 117 -4.30 14.03 3.96
CA PHE A 117 -4.91 12.71 4.15
C PHE A 117 -5.38 12.05 2.85
N THR A 118 -5.60 12.85 1.80
CA THR A 118 -6.15 12.35 0.53
C THR A 118 -5.21 11.32 -0.12
N GLY A 119 -3.89 11.45 0.08
CA GLY A 119 -2.90 10.47 -0.37
C GLY A 119 -3.10 9.08 0.29
N ALA A 120 -3.35 9.04 1.60
CA ALA A 120 -3.69 7.79 2.29
C ALA A 120 -5.06 7.26 1.84
N MET A 121 -6.00 8.18 1.58
CA MET A 121 -7.32 7.83 1.07
C MET A 121 -7.29 7.20 -0.32
N MET A 122 -6.35 7.58 -1.19
CA MET A 122 -6.14 6.91 -2.49
C MET A 122 -5.85 5.42 -2.32
N ILE A 123 -4.94 5.06 -1.40
CA ILE A 123 -4.60 3.66 -1.10
C ILE A 123 -5.79 2.94 -0.47
N LEU A 124 -6.52 3.61 0.42
CA LEU A 124 -7.72 3.05 1.03
C LEU A 124 -8.80 2.74 -0.01
N VAL A 125 -9.09 3.68 -0.93
CA VAL A 125 -10.07 3.53 -2.01
C VAL A 125 -9.69 2.36 -2.91
N LEU A 126 -8.40 2.21 -3.26
CA LEU A 126 -7.89 1.06 -4.01
C LEU A 126 -8.22 -0.26 -3.29
N LYS A 127 -7.93 -0.33 -1.98
CA LYS A 127 -8.15 -1.52 -1.14
C LYS A 127 -9.61 -1.90 -1.01
N VAL A 128 -10.47 -0.96 -0.64
CA VAL A 128 -11.90 -1.25 -0.45
C VAL A 128 -12.60 -1.59 -1.76
N THR A 129 -12.19 -0.95 -2.86
CA THR A 129 -12.71 -1.25 -4.20
C THR A 129 -12.28 -2.64 -4.66
N SER A 130 -11.01 -3.02 -4.45
CA SER A 130 -10.54 -4.37 -4.80
C SER A 130 -11.30 -5.44 -4.05
N VAL A 131 -11.47 -5.31 -2.73
CA VAL A 131 -12.23 -6.27 -1.92
C VAL A 131 -13.67 -6.41 -2.45
N ALA A 132 -14.30 -5.29 -2.80
CA ALA A 132 -15.67 -5.29 -3.32
C ALA A 132 -15.77 -6.00 -4.69
N TYR A 133 -14.80 -5.80 -5.59
CA TYR A 133 -14.74 -6.54 -6.85
C TYR A 133 -14.45 -8.03 -6.64
N ASP A 134 -13.48 -8.38 -5.79
CA ASP A 134 -13.15 -9.78 -5.48
C ASP A 134 -14.35 -10.54 -4.89
N TYR A 135 -15.15 -9.85 -4.06
CA TYR A 135 -16.39 -10.37 -3.50
C TYR A 135 -17.53 -10.45 -4.54
N GLN A 136 -17.68 -9.45 -5.39
CA GLN A 136 -18.63 -9.47 -6.51
C GLN A 136 -18.36 -10.65 -7.45
N ASP A 137 -17.10 -10.83 -7.84
CA ASP A 137 -16.68 -11.86 -8.78
C ASP A 137 -16.71 -13.25 -8.18
N GLY A 138 -16.41 -13.40 -6.88
CA GLY A 138 -16.55 -14.67 -6.17
C GLY A 138 -17.99 -15.17 -6.05
N GLY A 139 -19.00 -14.35 -6.39
CA GLY A 139 -20.41 -14.72 -6.42
C GLY A 139 -20.91 -15.19 -7.79
N LYS A 140 -20.10 -15.04 -8.85
CA LYS A 140 -20.49 -15.45 -10.20
C LYS A 140 -20.29 -16.97 -10.37
N PRO A 141 -21.23 -17.69 -11.03
CA PRO A 141 -21.01 -19.09 -11.39
C PRO A 141 -19.81 -19.19 -12.34
N GLN A 142 -18.81 -19.98 -11.99
CA GLN A 142 -17.68 -20.28 -12.87
C GLN A 142 -18.20 -21.08 -14.07
N LYS A 143 -18.02 -20.57 -15.29
CA LYS A 143 -18.23 -21.40 -16.50
C LYS A 143 -17.22 -22.54 -16.51
N ALA A 144 -17.50 -23.64 -17.21
CA ALA A 144 -16.61 -24.82 -17.22
C ALA A 144 -15.16 -24.49 -17.67
N ASP A 145 -15.01 -23.55 -18.61
CA ASP A 145 -13.70 -23.06 -19.06
C ASP A 145 -13.03 -22.16 -18.01
N ASP A 146 -13.81 -21.34 -17.31
CA ASP A 146 -13.36 -20.51 -16.18
C ASP A 146 -13.01 -21.35 -14.95
N ALA A 147 -13.62 -22.52 -14.77
CA ALA A 147 -13.31 -23.45 -13.69
C ALA A 147 -11.93 -24.10 -13.88
N LYS A 148 -11.54 -24.37 -15.13
CA LYS A 148 -10.20 -24.85 -15.48
C LYS A 148 -9.15 -23.75 -15.31
N ALA A 149 -9.48 -22.53 -15.73
CA ALA A 149 -8.65 -21.34 -15.49
C ALA A 149 -8.55 -21.00 -14.00
N ALA A 150 -9.61 -21.18 -13.21
CA ALA A 150 -9.64 -20.94 -11.78
C ALA A 150 -8.98 -22.06 -10.97
N ALA A 151 -9.03 -23.31 -11.43
CA ALA A 151 -8.26 -24.41 -10.85
C ALA A 151 -6.76 -24.25 -11.16
N ALA A 152 -6.42 -23.79 -12.36
CA ALA A 152 -5.07 -23.37 -12.70
C ALA A 152 -4.64 -22.13 -11.91
N ALA A 153 -5.55 -21.17 -11.70
CA ALA A 153 -5.34 -19.98 -10.87
C ALA A 153 -5.12 -20.35 -9.40
N ALA A 154 -5.87 -21.31 -8.87
CA ALA A 154 -5.74 -21.84 -7.52
C ALA A 154 -4.49 -22.72 -7.32
N ALA A 155 -3.98 -23.32 -8.41
CA ALA A 155 -2.70 -24.01 -8.46
C ALA A 155 -1.51 -23.07 -8.77
N SER A 156 -1.79 -21.87 -9.26
CA SER A 156 -0.86 -20.77 -9.48
C SER A 156 -0.99 -19.71 -8.37
N ASP A 157 -0.11 -18.71 -8.38
CA ASP A 157 -0.10 -17.64 -7.38
C ASP A 157 -1.12 -16.51 -7.66
N ALA A 158 -2.24 -16.83 -8.33
CA ALA A 158 -3.22 -15.86 -8.78
C ALA A 158 -4.21 -15.44 -7.67
N PRO A 159 -4.83 -14.23 -7.77
CA PRO A 159 -5.79 -13.73 -6.79
C PRO A 159 -6.94 -14.72 -6.55
N LYS A 160 -7.25 -15.01 -5.29
CA LYS A 160 -8.31 -15.96 -4.95
C LYS A 160 -9.65 -15.23 -4.84
N PRO A 161 -10.71 -15.70 -5.52
CA PRO A 161 -12.03 -15.07 -5.43
C PRO A 161 -12.61 -15.19 -4.03
N ILE A 162 -13.23 -14.11 -3.53
CA ILE A 162 -13.83 -14.05 -2.20
C ILE A 162 -15.27 -14.60 -2.27
N LYS A 163 -15.46 -15.85 -1.83
CA LYS A 163 -16.78 -16.52 -1.91
C LYS A 163 -17.75 -16.08 -0.83
N ALA A 164 -17.28 -15.83 0.38
CA ALA A 164 -18.11 -15.43 1.53
C ALA A 164 -17.84 -13.97 1.91
N LEU A 165 -18.83 -13.28 2.45
CA LEU A 165 -18.68 -11.89 2.88
C LEU A 165 -17.61 -11.84 4.00
N PRO A 166 -16.56 -11.02 3.85
CA PRO A 166 -15.60 -10.81 4.93
C PRO A 166 -16.29 -10.28 6.18
N SER A 167 -15.89 -10.76 7.35
CA SER A 167 -16.36 -10.13 8.59
C SER A 167 -15.90 -8.68 8.64
N LEU A 168 -16.66 -7.81 9.32
CA LEU A 168 -16.30 -6.40 9.49
C LEU A 168 -14.90 -6.24 10.08
N LEU A 169 -14.52 -7.11 11.02
CA LEU A 169 -13.21 -7.11 11.64
C LEU A 169 -12.09 -7.46 10.65
N GLN A 170 -12.28 -8.46 9.79
CA GLN A 170 -11.31 -8.81 8.75
C GLN A 170 -11.16 -7.68 7.73
N PHE A 171 -12.28 -7.08 7.32
CA PHE A 171 -12.31 -5.94 6.42
C PHE A 171 -11.56 -4.74 6.99
N LEU A 172 -11.87 -4.33 8.22
CA LEU A 172 -11.21 -3.20 8.90
C LEU A 172 -9.72 -3.49 9.19
N GLY A 173 -9.39 -4.73 9.56
CA GLY A 173 -8.00 -5.15 9.76
C GLY A 173 -7.20 -5.03 8.47
N TYR A 174 -7.79 -5.39 7.33
CA TYR A 174 -7.16 -5.25 6.02
C TYR A 174 -6.97 -3.78 5.66
N THR A 175 -8.02 -2.97 5.74
CA THR A 175 -7.99 -1.56 5.32
C THR A 175 -6.99 -0.74 6.12
N PHE A 176 -6.96 -0.93 7.44
CA PHE A 176 -6.10 -0.20 8.38
C PHE A 176 -4.82 -0.94 8.76
N CYS A 177 -4.42 -2.00 8.05
CA CYS A 177 -3.16 -2.68 8.34
C CYS A 177 -1.95 -1.71 8.35
N CYS A 178 -1.28 -1.59 9.51
CA CYS A 178 -0.23 -0.60 9.82
C CYS A 178 0.78 -0.37 8.68
N GLY A 179 1.32 -1.45 8.12
CA GLY A 179 2.38 -1.39 7.12
C GLY A 179 1.88 -1.09 5.71
N LEU A 180 0.56 -1.12 5.46
CA LEU A 180 -0.06 -1.02 4.13
C LEU A 180 -1.08 0.13 4.03
N HIS A 181 -1.29 0.88 5.10
CA HIS A 181 -2.37 1.87 5.15
C HIS A 181 -1.97 3.19 4.48
N PHE A 182 -0.80 3.74 4.83
CA PHE A 182 -0.37 5.07 4.40
C PHE A 182 0.20 5.12 3.00
N ALA A 183 1.01 4.11 2.69
CA ALA A 183 1.67 3.89 1.42
C ALA A 183 2.34 2.53 1.56
N GLY A 184 2.27 1.70 0.54
CA GLY A 184 2.82 0.36 0.60
C GLY A 184 2.41 -0.43 -0.63
N PRO A 185 3.08 -1.55 -0.93
CA PRO A 185 2.64 -2.42 -1.99
C PRO A 185 1.21 -2.87 -1.72
N PHE A 186 0.41 -2.82 -2.77
CA PHE A 186 -0.95 -3.31 -2.72
C PHE A 186 -0.93 -4.85 -2.62
N TYR A 187 -1.70 -5.40 -1.69
CA TYR A 187 -1.88 -6.84 -1.54
C TYR A 187 -3.35 -7.19 -1.58
N ASP A 188 -3.67 -8.31 -2.22
CA ASP A 188 -5.03 -8.83 -2.27
C ASP A 188 -5.54 -9.18 -0.89
N PHE A 189 -6.84 -9.00 -0.69
CA PHE A 189 -7.50 -9.31 0.58
C PHE A 189 -7.33 -10.78 0.98
N SER A 190 -7.38 -11.71 0.02
CA SER A 190 -7.19 -13.13 0.29
C SER A 190 -5.79 -13.44 0.83
N ALA A 191 -4.76 -12.80 0.27
CA ALA A 191 -3.38 -12.97 0.72
C ALA A 191 -3.19 -12.39 2.11
N TYR A 192 -3.76 -11.21 2.38
CA TYR A 192 -3.79 -10.63 3.72
C TYR A 192 -4.48 -11.55 4.73
N ASN A 193 -5.66 -12.08 4.39
CA ASN A 193 -6.43 -12.92 5.31
C ASN A 193 -5.71 -14.25 5.60
N ASP A 194 -5.11 -14.88 4.58
CA ASP A 194 -4.28 -16.08 4.75
C ASP A 194 -3.05 -15.79 5.65
N TRP A 195 -2.44 -14.61 5.54
CA TRP A 195 -1.33 -14.19 6.40
C TRP A 195 -1.76 -13.99 7.86
N ILE A 196 -2.87 -13.30 8.11
CA ILE A 196 -3.37 -13.05 9.47
C ILE A 196 -3.77 -14.35 10.16
N ASP A 197 -4.50 -15.21 9.44
CA ASP A 197 -4.99 -16.50 9.92
C ASP A 197 -3.89 -17.58 9.96
N ARG A 198 -2.66 -17.27 9.51
CA ARG A 198 -1.55 -18.23 9.38
C ARG A 198 -1.93 -19.48 8.57
N LYS A 199 -2.53 -19.29 7.40
CA LYS A 199 -2.93 -20.36 6.47
C LYS A 199 -1.90 -20.56 5.35
N GLY A 200 -1.96 -21.71 4.69
CA GLY A 200 -1.15 -22.01 3.50
C GLY A 200 0.35 -21.90 3.80
N ILE A 201 1.05 -21.05 3.05
CA ILE A 201 2.48 -20.83 3.24
C ILE A 201 2.80 -20.24 4.62
N TRP A 202 1.85 -19.62 5.34
CA TRP A 202 2.03 -19.09 6.70
C TRP A 202 1.67 -20.06 7.83
N ALA A 203 1.34 -21.32 7.51
CA ALA A 203 0.97 -22.32 8.50
C ALA A 203 2.10 -22.67 9.49
N PRO A 204 1.79 -22.94 10.77
CA PRO A 204 2.74 -23.47 11.73
C PRO A 204 3.39 -24.76 11.18
N GLY A 205 4.71 -24.86 11.22
CA GLY A 205 5.46 -26.01 10.67
C GLY A 205 6.02 -25.81 9.26
N THR A 206 5.64 -24.73 8.56
CA THR A 206 6.30 -24.35 7.31
C THR A 206 7.64 -23.67 7.59
N ARG A 207 8.71 -24.04 6.88
CA ARG A 207 10.04 -23.41 7.02
C ARG A 207 9.93 -21.91 6.72
N THR A 208 10.06 -21.06 7.73
CA THR A 208 10.10 -19.60 7.56
C THR A 208 11.53 -19.20 7.19
N PRO A 209 11.75 -18.53 6.04
CA PRO A 209 13.08 -18.01 5.73
C PRO A 209 13.51 -16.95 6.78
N PRO A 210 14.81 -16.78 7.02
CA PRO A 210 15.31 -15.77 7.95
C PRO A 210 14.83 -14.37 7.55
N ALA A 211 14.07 -13.70 8.41
CA ALA A 211 13.47 -12.39 8.10
C ALA A 211 14.46 -11.21 8.19
N LEU A 212 15.56 -11.39 8.92
CA LEU A 212 16.49 -10.31 9.24
C LEU A 212 17.21 -9.76 8.01
N VAL A 213 17.73 -10.62 7.14
CA VAL A 213 18.50 -10.17 5.97
C VAL A 213 17.62 -9.38 4.99
N PRO A 214 16.42 -9.85 4.60
CA PRO A 214 15.57 -9.06 3.71
C PRO A 214 15.02 -7.81 4.37
N PHE A 215 14.73 -7.85 5.68
CA PHE A 215 14.38 -6.66 6.45
C PHE A 215 15.47 -5.59 6.36
N LEU A 216 16.73 -5.95 6.69
CA LEU A 216 17.85 -5.03 6.64
C LEU A 216 18.09 -4.51 5.22
N ARG A 217 17.96 -5.36 4.20
CA ARG A 217 18.09 -4.95 2.81
C ARG A 217 17.05 -3.88 2.43
N ALA A 218 15.77 -4.13 2.71
CA ALA A 218 14.69 -3.18 2.41
C ALA A 218 14.86 -1.88 3.22
N PHE A 219 15.23 -1.99 4.50
CA PHE A 219 15.44 -0.83 5.36
C PHE A 219 16.63 0.04 4.89
N ILE A 220 17.77 -0.58 4.55
CA ILE A 220 18.94 0.11 4.00
C ILE A 220 18.60 0.74 2.64
N GLN A 221 17.84 0.06 1.78
CA GLN A 221 17.35 0.62 0.52
C GLN A 221 16.50 1.87 0.76
N GLY A 222 15.65 1.87 1.78
CA GLY A 222 14.89 3.04 2.19
C GLY A 222 15.81 4.21 2.59
N ILE A 223 16.78 3.96 3.48
CA ILE A 223 17.76 4.99 3.89
C ILE A 223 18.51 5.54 2.67
N PHE A 224 18.97 4.66 1.79
CA PHE A 224 19.68 5.05 0.58
C PHE A 224 18.82 5.93 -0.34
N ALA A 225 17.54 5.56 -0.54
CA ALA A 225 16.60 6.37 -1.30
C ALA A 225 16.34 7.75 -0.66
N ALA A 226 16.25 7.81 0.66
CA ALA A 226 16.10 9.07 1.39
C ALA A 226 17.34 9.98 1.23
N VAL A 227 18.55 9.43 1.34
CA VAL A 227 19.79 10.19 1.14
C VAL A 227 19.87 10.73 -0.29
N ILE A 228 19.56 9.90 -1.29
CA ILE A 228 19.52 10.33 -2.69
C ILE A 228 18.48 11.43 -2.90
N GLN A 229 17.28 11.26 -2.36
CA GLN A 229 16.22 12.27 -2.42
C GLN A 229 16.70 13.63 -1.89
N LEU A 230 17.30 13.64 -0.69
CA LEU A 230 17.78 14.88 -0.06
C LEU A 230 18.91 15.53 -0.87
N LYS A 231 19.84 14.73 -1.40
CA LYS A 231 20.94 15.24 -2.25
C LYS A 231 20.42 15.79 -3.57
N LEU A 232 19.59 15.03 -4.28
CA LEU A 232 19.06 15.45 -5.58
C LEU A 232 18.11 16.65 -5.46
N ALA A 233 17.28 16.71 -4.42
CA ALA A 233 16.43 17.87 -4.15
C ALA A 233 17.22 19.14 -3.84
N SER A 234 18.43 19.03 -3.28
CA SER A 234 19.31 20.19 -3.08
C SER A 234 20.01 20.68 -4.35
N ILE A 235 20.14 19.81 -5.36
CA ILE A 235 20.83 20.13 -6.62
C ILE A 235 19.84 20.67 -7.66
N LEU A 236 18.66 20.05 -7.75
CA LEU A 236 17.65 20.41 -8.72
C LEU A 236 16.53 21.22 -8.06
N ASP A 237 16.53 22.52 -8.32
CA ASP A 237 15.45 23.39 -7.88
C ASP A 237 14.19 23.19 -8.73
N ILE A 238 13.25 22.41 -8.22
CA ILE A 238 11.97 22.11 -8.88
C ILE A 238 11.08 23.37 -8.95
N ASP A 239 11.35 24.42 -8.16
CA ASP A 239 10.57 25.66 -8.18
C ASP A 239 10.72 26.44 -9.50
N ILE A 240 11.71 26.09 -10.34
CA ILE A 240 11.80 26.55 -11.72
C ILE A 240 10.54 26.21 -12.52
N LEU A 241 9.86 25.08 -12.23
CA LEU A 241 8.57 24.75 -12.88
C LEU A 241 7.43 25.66 -12.43
N LYS A 242 7.56 26.29 -11.27
CA LYS A 242 6.59 27.26 -10.75
C LYS A 242 6.81 28.66 -11.34
N THR A 243 7.91 28.89 -12.06
CA THR A 243 8.26 30.15 -12.72
C THR A 243 8.20 30.01 -14.25
N PRO A 244 7.03 30.23 -14.88
CA PRO A 244 6.83 30.01 -16.31
C PRO A 244 7.87 30.72 -17.18
N LYS A 245 8.25 31.95 -16.84
CA LYS A 245 9.23 32.73 -17.61
C LYS A 245 10.57 31.99 -17.74
N VAL A 246 11.14 31.54 -16.62
CA VAL A 246 12.45 30.86 -16.60
C VAL A 246 12.40 29.54 -17.35
N TYR A 247 11.32 28.76 -17.18
CA TYR A 247 11.15 27.48 -17.84
C TYR A 247 10.90 27.61 -19.36
N PHE A 248 10.03 28.53 -19.76
CA PHE A 248 9.69 28.75 -21.17
C PHE A 248 10.73 29.56 -21.94
N ASP A 249 11.75 30.13 -21.29
CA ASP A 249 12.89 30.73 -21.97
C ASP A 249 13.96 29.70 -22.38
N MET A 250 13.95 28.50 -21.79
CA MET A 250 14.91 27.44 -22.15
C MET A 250 14.61 26.85 -23.54
N PRO A 251 15.61 26.38 -24.31
CA PRO A 251 15.33 25.59 -25.51
C PRO A 251 14.61 24.28 -25.18
N TYR A 252 13.78 23.79 -26.10
CA TYR A 252 12.88 22.64 -25.89
C TYR A 252 13.59 21.40 -25.29
N TRP A 253 14.79 21.07 -25.76
CA TRP A 253 15.53 19.91 -25.25
C TRP A 253 15.93 20.07 -23.76
N ARG A 254 16.27 21.29 -23.31
CA ARG A 254 16.56 21.56 -21.90
C ARG A 254 15.31 21.44 -21.05
N ARG A 255 14.16 21.90 -21.55
CA ARG A 255 12.86 21.74 -20.88
C ARG A 255 12.50 20.27 -20.68
N PHE A 256 12.72 19.45 -21.70
CA PHE A 256 12.49 18.00 -21.64
C PHE A 256 13.42 17.32 -20.63
N LEU A 257 14.73 17.57 -20.71
CA LEU A 257 15.70 17.04 -19.74
C LEU A 257 15.41 17.50 -18.31
N PHE A 258 14.99 18.76 -18.15
CA PHE A 258 14.62 19.29 -16.84
C PHE A 258 13.43 18.54 -16.25
N ILE A 259 12.34 18.34 -17.01
CA ILE A 259 11.19 17.55 -16.54
C ILE A 259 11.63 16.11 -16.23
N TYR A 260 12.41 15.48 -17.10
CA TYR A 260 12.90 14.13 -16.89
C TYR A 260 13.65 14.00 -15.55
N HIS A 261 14.61 14.90 -15.30
CA HIS A 261 15.34 14.91 -14.04
C HIS A 261 14.46 15.28 -12.85
N ALA A 262 13.50 16.21 -13.00
CA ALA A 262 12.55 16.56 -11.93
C ALA A 262 11.67 15.36 -11.55
N CYS A 263 11.21 14.58 -12.52
CA CYS A 263 10.50 13.32 -12.28
C CYS A 263 11.40 12.31 -11.55
N GLU A 264 12.65 12.14 -11.99
CA GLU A 264 13.62 11.25 -11.32
C GLU A 264 13.85 11.65 -9.87
N VAL A 265 14.13 12.94 -9.59
CA VAL A 265 14.26 13.45 -8.22
C VAL A 265 13.00 13.15 -7.41
N THR A 266 11.83 13.38 -7.98
CA THR A 266 10.55 13.17 -7.28
C THR A 266 10.21 11.70 -7.05
N ARG A 267 10.80 10.75 -7.78
CA ARG A 267 10.56 9.31 -7.62
C ARG A 267 11.18 8.74 -6.34
N TRP A 268 12.34 9.24 -5.94
CA TRP A 268 13.10 8.70 -4.80
C TRP A 268 12.35 8.77 -3.47
N LYS A 269 11.51 9.80 -3.25
CA LYS A 269 10.63 9.87 -2.07
C LYS A 269 9.64 8.69 -2.01
N TYR A 270 9.12 8.22 -3.15
CA TYR A 270 8.21 7.08 -3.18
C TYR A 270 8.96 5.77 -2.91
N TYR A 271 10.17 5.62 -3.45
CA TYR A 271 11.01 4.46 -3.15
C TYR A 271 11.37 4.38 -1.67
N PHE A 272 11.69 5.50 -1.03
CA PHE A 272 11.92 5.53 0.41
C PHE A 272 10.72 4.99 1.18
N ILE A 273 9.53 5.54 0.93
CA ILE A 273 8.29 5.14 1.59
C ILE A 273 7.98 3.66 1.28
N TRP A 274 7.99 3.22 0.03
CA TRP A 274 7.73 1.81 -0.30
C TRP A 274 8.72 0.84 0.33
N SER A 275 10.02 1.17 0.36
CA SER A 275 11.03 0.33 1.02
C SER A 275 10.83 0.23 2.53
N ILE A 276 10.40 1.32 3.19
CA ILE A 276 10.07 1.28 4.61
C ILE A 276 8.79 0.48 4.88
N SER A 277 7.73 0.60 4.05
CA SER A 277 6.55 -0.29 4.14
C SER A 277 6.93 -1.75 4.00
N GLU A 278 7.76 -2.05 3.00
CA GLU A 278 8.24 -3.41 2.74
C GLU A 278 8.98 -3.94 3.98
N SER A 279 9.87 -3.13 4.57
CA SER A 279 10.56 -3.50 5.81
C SER A 279 9.59 -3.77 6.97
N ALA A 280 8.56 -2.94 7.17
CA ALA A 280 7.55 -3.14 8.21
C ALA A 280 6.78 -4.45 8.02
N MET A 281 6.40 -4.74 6.78
CA MET A 281 5.67 -5.94 6.43
C MET A 281 6.54 -7.20 6.44
N ILE A 282 7.84 -7.10 6.15
CA ILE A 282 8.83 -8.19 6.38
C ILE A 282 8.97 -8.46 7.87
N ALA A 283 9.08 -7.41 8.71
CA ALA A 283 9.18 -7.55 10.15
C ALA A 283 7.95 -8.27 10.75
N ALA A 284 6.78 -8.00 10.17
CA ALA A 284 5.51 -8.67 10.49
C ALA A 284 5.43 -10.14 10.04
N GLY A 285 6.36 -10.59 9.19
CA GLY A 285 6.39 -11.92 8.60
C GLY A 285 5.46 -12.11 7.40
N GLY A 286 4.99 -11.02 6.77
CA GLY A 286 4.09 -11.03 5.63
C GLY A 286 4.80 -11.16 4.27
N VAL A 287 5.72 -10.23 3.96
CA VAL A 287 6.22 -10.00 2.57
C VAL A 287 7.10 -11.09 2.01
N GLN A 288 7.95 -11.72 2.83
CA GLN A 288 8.93 -12.69 2.32
C GLN A 288 8.29 -13.92 1.66
N ARG A 289 6.99 -14.07 1.85
CA ARG A 289 6.13 -15.10 1.26
C ARG A 289 5.18 -14.55 0.19
N MET A 290 4.91 -13.24 0.14
CA MET A 290 4.10 -12.59 -0.91
C MET A 290 4.95 -12.23 -2.15
N GLY A 291 6.18 -11.72 -1.99
CA GLY A 291 7.07 -11.41 -3.14
C GLY A 291 7.82 -12.62 -3.70
N ALA A 292 7.98 -13.68 -2.91
CA ALA A 292 8.53 -14.96 -3.39
C ALA A 292 7.55 -15.74 -4.28
N GLN A 293 6.26 -15.38 -4.27
CA GLN A 293 5.23 -15.94 -5.14
C GLN A 293 5.43 -15.47 -6.60
N ASP A 294 5.71 -14.17 -6.81
CA ASP A 294 6.01 -13.63 -8.14
C ASP A 294 7.30 -14.22 -8.76
N GLY A 295 8.30 -14.53 -7.93
CA GLY A 295 9.59 -15.08 -8.38
C GLY A 295 9.63 -16.60 -8.62
N GLN A 296 8.76 -17.39 -7.98
CA GLN A 296 8.72 -18.85 -8.17
C GLN A 296 7.85 -19.29 -9.35
N GLY A 297 6.82 -18.51 -9.72
CA GLY A 297 6.03 -18.72 -10.93
C GLY A 297 6.87 -18.69 -12.22
N GLY A 298 7.96 -17.91 -12.22
CA GLY A 298 8.93 -17.85 -13.33
C GLY A 298 9.86 -19.07 -13.42
N ARG A 299 10.24 -19.68 -12.27
CA ARG A 299 11.15 -20.84 -12.26
C ARG A 299 10.45 -22.17 -12.50
N ARG A 300 9.17 -22.31 -12.14
CA ARG A 300 8.41 -23.55 -12.40
C ARG A 300 8.09 -23.77 -13.89
N LYS A 301 8.10 -22.72 -14.71
CA LYS A 301 7.92 -22.83 -16.17
C LYS A 301 9.17 -23.28 -16.94
N GLY A 302 10.35 -23.33 -16.31
CA GLY A 302 11.60 -23.70 -16.97
C GLY A 302 12.06 -25.15 -16.77
N GLY A 303 11.33 -25.98 -16.02
CA GLY A 303 11.82 -27.28 -15.54
C GLY A 303 11.07 -28.53 -16.01
N ARG A 304 10.18 -28.43 -17.01
CA ARG A 304 9.41 -29.58 -17.52
C ARG A 304 9.39 -29.57 -19.04
N GLY A 305 10.50 -29.98 -19.64
CA GLY A 305 10.65 -30.01 -21.09
C GLY A 305 11.85 -30.80 -21.61
N GLU A 306 12.44 -31.71 -20.83
CA GLU A 306 13.45 -32.64 -21.35
C GLU A 306 13.29 -33.99 -20.64
N GLY A 307 12.98 -35.03 -21.41
CA GLY A 307 12.87 -36.41 -20.92
C GLY A 307 11.59 -37.11 -21.37
N GLU A 308 11.41 -37.28 -22.69
CA GLU A 308 10.69 -38.41 -23.31
C GLU A 308 10.75 -38.29 -24.85
N ARG A 309 11.94 -38.52 -25.41
CA ARG A 309 12.12 -39.01 -26.79
C ARG A 309 13.33 -39.94 -26.79
N GLY A 310 13.03 -41.24 -26.87
CA GLY A 310 14.00 -42.32 -26.89
C GLY A 310 13.27 -43.62 -27.23
N GLY A 311 12.66 -43.64 -28.40
CA GLY A 311 12.26 -44.82 -29.16
C GLY A 311 12.90 -44.72 -30.53
#